data_AF-A0A8H3DWY7-F1
#
_entry.id   AF-A0A8H3DWY7-F1
#
_cell.length_a   1.000
_cell.length_b   1.000
_cell.length_c   1.000
_cell.angle_alpha   90.00
_cell.angle_beta   90.00
_cell.angle_gamma   90.00
#
_symmetry.space_group_name_H-M   'P 1'
#
loop_
_entity.id
_entity.type
_entity.pdbx_description
1 polymer ?
#
loop_
_entity_poly.entity_id
_entity_poly.type
_entity_poly.pdbx_seq_one_letter_code
_entity_poly.pdbx_strand_id
1 'polypeptide(L)'
;MSFNGRLPRINRLSPQILSRIFILCDQLWYADSKESKSPAPFGCQLIIPAVCHTWRKIALDMTTFWTRVRLADRAPFRLFELFLTRSGDVAPLDIDMNMTGSFWKTDDEFQMGTADEVDEALNFIVEHGGSLTRWRSVHIEVDTFHAFYRLCPFFGNVLPALKSLELA
;
A
#
# COMPACT_ATOMS: atom_id res chain seq x y z
N MET A 1 37.94 -26.27 -10.66
CA MET A 1 37.18 -26.64 -9.44
C MET A 1 35.78 -26.07 -9.59
N SER A 2 34.77 -26.91 -9.82
CA SER A 2 33.39 -26.47 -10.01
C SER A 2 32.61 -26.69 -8.72
N PHE A 3 32.12 -25.61 -8.11
CA PHE A 3 31.24 -25.68 -6.94
C PHE A 3 29.85 -26.18 -7.38
N ASN A 4 29.66 -27.50 -7.39
CA ASN A 4 28.34 -28.14 -7.51
C ASN A 4 27.55 -28.08 -6.19
N GLY A 5 27.51 -26.90 -5.57
CA GLY A 5 26.64 -26.64 -4.42
C GLY A 5 25.22 -26.45 -4.91
N ARG A 6 24.40 -27.50 -4.89
CA ARG A 6 22.94 -27.33 -5.03
C ARG A 6 22.48 -26.45 -3.88
N LEU A 7 22.20 -25.17 -4.17
CA LEU A 7 21.58 -24.27 -3.21
C LEU A 7 20.34 -24.98 -2.63
N PRO A 8 20.15 -24.98 -1.30
CA PRO A 8 18.95 -25.52 -0.69
C PRO A 8 17.74 -24.87 -1.35
N ARG A 9 16.82 -25.69 -1.87
CA ARG A 9 15.59 -25.17 -2.49
C ARG A 9 14.82 -24.42 -1.42
N ILE A 10 14.77 -23.09 -1.52
CA ILE A 10 14.03 -22.21 -0.60
C ILE A 10 12.56 -22.63 -0.44
N ASN A 11 12.01 -23.29 -1.46
CA ASN A 11 10.67 -23.91 -1.46
C ASN A 11 10.52 -25.10 -0.50
N ARG A 12 11.56 -25.48 0.25
CA ARG A 12 11.49 -26.48 1.34
C ARG A 12 11.22 -25.86 2.70
N LEU A 13 11.27 -24.54 2.82
CA LEU A 13 10.86 -23.86 4.03
C LEU A 13 9.37 -24.08 4.28
N SER A 14 8.97 -24.15 5.55
CA SER A 14 7.55 -24.28 5.88
C SER A 14 6.79 -23.02 5.45
N PRO A 15 5.48 -23.12 5.15
CA PRO A 15 4.66 -21.95 4.80
C PRO A 15 4.72 -20.84 5.85
N GLN A 16 4.87 -21.17 7.13
CA GLN A 16 4.98 -20.22 8.24
C GLN A 16 6.27 -19.39 8.16
N ILE A 17 7.40 -20.03 7.84
CA ILE A 17 8.68 -19.34 7.70
C ILE A 17 8.66 -18.44 6.46
N LEU A 18 8.12 -18.92 5.34
CA LEU A 18 7.95 -18.11 4.13
C LEU A 18 7.04 -16.90 4.39
N SER A 19 5.90 -17.10 5.06
CA SER A 19 4.98 -16.04 5.45
C SER A 19 5.70 -14.96 6.29
N ARG A 20 6.52 -15.38 7.26
CA ARG A 20 7.29 -14.43 8.08
C ARG A 20 8.32 -13.66 7.25
N ILE A 21 9.00 -14.33 6.32
CA ILE A 21 9.93 -13.68 5.39
C ILE A 21 9.17 -12.63 4.56
N PHE A 22 7.99 -12.94 4.04
CA PHE A 22 7.22 -12.02 3.22
C PHE A 22 6.86 -10.73 3.97
N ILE A 23 6.44 -10.85 5.23
CA ILE A 23 6.18 -9.70 6.10
C ILE A 23 7.45 -8.86 6.31
N LEU A 24 8.59 -9.50 6.57
CA LEU A 24 9.86 -8.80 6.77
C LEU A 24 10.31 -8.10 5.49
N CYS A 25 10.19 -8.75 4.33
CA CYS A 25 10.49 -8.14 3.03
C CYS A 25 9.63 -6.90 2.80
N ASP A 26 8.33 -6.97 3.07
CA ASP A 26 7.42 -5.83 2.94
C ASP A 26 7.77 -4.67 3.88
N GLN A 27 8.12 -4.97 5.14
CA GLN A 27 8.55 -3.95 6.10
C GLN A 27 9.86 -3.26 5.69
N LEU A 28 10.85 -4.03 5.24
CA LEU A 28 12.13 -3.51 4.78
C LEU A 28 11.97 -2.69 3.51
N TRP A 29 11.17 -3.18 2.56
CA TRP A 29 10.84 -2.44 1.34
C TRP A 29 10.17 -1.11 1.63
N TYR A 30 9.24 -1.09 2.59
CA TYR A 30 8.54 0.12 2.97
C TYR A 30 9.48 1.16 3.61
N ALA A 31 10.35 0.73 4.53
CA ALA A 31 11.34 1.60 5.16
C ALA A 31 12.28 2.23 4.11
N ASP A 32 12.79 1.42 3.18
CA ASP A 32 13.64 1.90 2.09
C ASP A 32 12.89 2.87 1.15
N SER A 33 11.60 2.59 0.89
CA SER A 33 10.77 3.45 0.04
C SER A 33 10.50 4.84 0.63
N LYS A 34 10.48 4.99 1.96
CA LYS A 34 10.33 6.30 2.62
C LYS A 34 11.57 7.18 2.48
N GLU A 35 12.76 6.57 2.36
CA GLU A 35 14.03 7.30 2.23
C GLU A 35 14.39 7.57 0.77
N SER A 36 13.80 6.81 -0.17
CA SER A 36 14.05 6.97 -1.61
C SER A 36 13.28 8.13 -2.21
N LYS A 37 13.96 8.93 -3.05
CA LYS A 37 13.35 10.00 -3.86
C LYS A 37 12.44 9.47 -4.98
N SER A 38 12.48 8.18 -5.25
CA SER A 38 11.66 7.51 -6.27
C SER A 38 11.27 6.12 -5.76
N PRO A 39 10.25 6.03 -4.88
CA PRO A 39 9.80 4.75 -4.40
C PRO A 39 9.25 3.95 -5.58
N ALA A 40 9.79 2.75 -5.81
CA ALA A 40 9.21 1.84 -6.78
C ALA A 40 7.75 1.59 -6.37
N PRO A 41 6.77 1.83 -7.27
CA PRO A 41 5.35 1.86 -6.90
C PRO A 41 4.81 0.49 -6.48
N PHE A 42 5.53 -0.57 -6.85
CA PHE A 42 5.10 -1.95 -6.66
C PHE A 42 5.88 -2.60 -5.51
N GLY A 43 5.20 -2.78 -4.37
CA GLY A 43 5.76 -3.41 -3.19
C GLY A 43 5.96 -4.92 -3.31
N CYS A 44 6.44 -5.53 -2.22
CA CYS A 44 6.59 -6.99 -2.12
C CYS A 44 5.29 -7.76 -2.42
N GLN A 45 4.13 -7.14 -2.22
CA GLN A 45 2.80 -7.69 -2.53
C GLN A 45 2.61 -8.12 -3.99
N LEU A 46 3.33 -7.51 -4.94
CA LEU A 46 3.28 -7.89 -6.35
C LEU A 46 4.44 -8.81 -6.75
N ILE A 47 5.62 -8.59 -6.17
CA ILE A 47 6.83 -9.35 -6.49
C ILE A 47 6.73 -10.79 -5.94
N ILE A 48 6.35 -10.95 -4.67
CA ILE A 48 6.37 -12.24 -3.99
C ILE A 48 5.43 -13.26 -4.65
N PRO A 49 4.16 -12.93 -5.01
CA PRO A 49 3.30 -13.86 -5.72
C PRO A 49 3.75 -14.20 -7.15
N ALA A 50 4.68 -13.44 -7.72
CA ALA A 50 5.22 -13.68 -9.06
C ALA A 50 6.41 -14.66 -9.06
N VAL A 51 7.06 -14.93 -7.92
CA VAL A 51 8.28 -15.76 -7.84
C VAL A 51 8.04 -17.21 -8.27
N CYS A 52 7.07 -17.90 -7.65
CA CYS A 52 6.68 -19.26 -8.04
C CYS A 52 5.28 -19.61 -7.51
N HIS A 53 4.71 -20.73 -7.95
CA HIS A 53 3.37 -21.18 -7.53
C HIS A 53 3.21 -21.33 -6.01
N THR A 54 4.22 -21.86 -5.31
CA THR A 54 4.16 -22.03 -3.86
C THR A 54 4.08 -20.68 -3.13
N TRP A 55 4.90 -19.71 -3.56
CA TRP A 55 4.92 -18.37 -2.96
C TRP A 55 3.64 -17.61 -3.25
N ARG A 56 3.12 -17.73 -4.49
CA ARG A 56 1.81 -17.20 -4.86
C ARG A 56 0.72 -17.70 -3.93
N LYS A 57 0.61 -19.02 -3.75
CA LYS A 57 -0.43 -19.60 -2.89
C LYS A 57 -0.34 -19.04 -1.47
N ILE A 58 0.85 -19.08 -0.86
CA ILE A 58 1.07 -18.60 0.51
C ILE A 58 0.73 -17.10 0.64
N ALA A 59 1.22 -16.27 -0.28
CA ALA A 59 0.99 -14.83 -0.23
C ALA A 59 -0.50 -14.47 -0.43
N LEU A 60 -1.18 -15.14 -1.36
CA LEU A 60 -2.60 -14.89 -1.63
C LEU A 60 -3.50 -15.35 -0.47
N ASP A 61 -3.10 -16.37 0.29
CA ASP A 61 -3.83 -16.88 1.46
C ASP A 61 -3.55 -16.04 2.73
N MET A 62 -2.55 -15.15 2.71
CA MET A 62 -2.11 -14.38 3.88
C MET A 62 -2.72 -12.97 3.89
N THR A 63 -3.91 -12.80 4.47
CA THR A 63 -4.62 -11.50 4.55
C THR A 63 -3.77 -10.37 5.14
N THR A 64 -2.98 -10.66 6.18
CA THR A 64 -2.09 -9.66 6.81
C THR A 64 -1.07 -9.07 5.86
N PHE A 65 -0.69 -9.81 4.81
CA PHE A 65 0.24 -9.35 3.77
C PHE A 65 -0.33 -8.19 2.95
N TRP A 66 -1.65 -8.09 2.85
CA TRP A 66 -2.38 -7.12 2.02
C TRP A 66 -2.92 -5.94 2.83
N THR A 67 -2.60 -5.86 4.12
CA THR A 67 -3.14 -4.81 5.01
C THR A 67 -2.46 -3.45 4.83
N ARG A 68 -1.27 -3.41 4.23
CA ARG A 68 -0.65 -2.16 3.80
C ARG A 68 -1.13 -1.83 2.40
N VAL A 69 -1.84 -0.72 2.27
CA VAL A 69 -2.47 -0.32 1.01
C VAL A 69 -1.91 1.02 0.60
N ARG A 70 -1.25 1.04 -0.57
CA ARG A 70 -0.64 2.24 -1.11
C ARG A 70 -1.40 2.73 -2.34
N LEU A 71 -1.75 4.01 -2.34
CA LEU A 71 -2.25 4.68 -3.53
C LEU A 71 -1.07 5.01 -4.43
N ALA A 72 -0.81 4.12 -5.40
CA ALA A 72 0.30 4.21 -6.34
C ALA A 72 -0.15 4.24 -7.81
N ASP A 73 -1.45 4.21 -8.06
CA ASP A 73 -2.08 4.31 -9.37
C ASP A 73 -3.14 5.42 -9.38
N ARG A 74 -3.43 5.95 -10.57
CA ARG A 74 -4.57 6.87 -10.76
C ARG A 74 -5.88 6.09 -10.84
N ALA A 75 -7.00 6.81 -10.74
CA ALA A 75 -8.32 6.25 -10.99
C ALA A 75 -8.30 5.41 -12.30
N PRO A 76 -8.86 4.17 -12.27
CA PRO A 76 -9.79 3.64 -11.28
C PRO A 76 -9.14 2.82 -10.12
N PHE A 77 -7.91 3.14 -9.69
CA PHE A 77 -7.29 2.61 -8.46
C PHE A 77 -7.31 1.07 -8.30
N ARG A 78 -7.08 0.35 -9.41
CA ARG A 78 -7.25 -1.12 -9.47
C ARG A 78 -6.34 -1.88 -8.51
N LEU A 79 -5.11 -1.39 -8.34
CA LEU A 79 -4.18 -2.04 -7.40
C LEU A 79 -4.62 -1.82 -5.96
N PHE A 80 -5.11 -0.62 -5.66
CA PHE A 80 -5.68 -0.30 -4.37
C PHE A 80 -6.87 -1.21 -4.03
N GLU A 81 -7.81 -1.34 -4.97
CA GLU A 81 -8.98 -2.22 -4.84
C GLU A 81 -8.58 -3.69 -4.59
N LEU A 82 -7.61 -4.19 -5.35
CA LEU A 82 -7.09 -5.54 -5.18
C LEU A 82 -6.57 -5.74 -3.75
N PHE A 83 -5.80 -4.79 -3.22
CA PHE A 83 -5.22 -4.92 -1.89
C PHE A 83 -6.28 -4.84 -0.80
N LEU A 84 -7.24 -3.90 -0.92
CA LEU A 84 -8.39 -3.83 -0.02
C LEU A 84 -9.17 -5.15 0.00
N THR A 85 -9.52 -5.68 -1.17
CA THR A 85 -10.24 -6.95 -1.32
C THR A 85 -9.49 -8.10 -0.64
N ARG A 86 -8.16 -8.15 -0.80
CA ARG A 86 -7.31 -9.21 -0.23
C ARG A 86 -7.07 -9.06 1.26
N SER A 87 -7.16 -7.86 1.80
CA SER A 87 -7.06 -7.59 3.23
C SER A 87 -8.27 -8.14 4.01
N GLY A 88 -9.37 -8.45 3.32
CA GLY A 88 -10.65 -8.85 3.91
C GLY A 88 -11.38 -7.66 4.55
N ASP A 89 -12.40 -7.94 5.36
CA ASP A 89 -13.32 -6.89 5.87
C ASP A 89 -12.96 -6.39 7.28
N VAL A 90 -12.20 -7.18 8.03
CA VAL A 90 -11.97 -6.94 9.47
C VAL A 90 -10.53 -6.57 9.81
N ALA A 91 -9.57 -6.84 8.92
CA ALA A 91 -8.17 -6.60 9.21
C ALA A 91 -7.89 -5.08 9.28
N PRO A 92 -7.14 -4.60 10.30
CA PRO A 92 -6.78 -3.19 10.34
C PRO A 92 -5.75 -2.86 9.25
N LEU A 93 -5.91 -1.69 8.64
CA LEU A 93 -5.22 -1.23 7.44
C LEU A 93 -4.14 -0.18 7.76
N ASP A 94 -3.01 -0.26 7.05
CA ASP A 94 -2.01 0.79 7.00
C ASP A 94 -2.12 1.47 5.64
N ILE A 95 -2.68 2.68 5.61
CA ILE A 95 -2.94 3.44 4.40
C ILE A 95 -1.78 4.38 4.11
N ASP A 96 -1.27 4.35 2.88
CA ASP A 96 -0.18 5.20 2.40
C ASP A 96 -0.63 5.87 1.09
N MET A 97 -0.77 7.20 1.11
CA MET A 97 -1.19 7.99 -0.04
C MET A 97 -0.09 8.99 -0.37
N ASN A 98 0.68 8.70 -1.42
CA ASN A 98 1.60 9.67 -1.97
C ASN A 98 0.91 10.37 -3.15
N MET A 99 0.45 11.59 -2.90
CA MET A 99 -0.20 12.45 -3.89
C MET A 99 0.75 13.55 -4.36
N THR A 100 2.06 13.37 -4.17
CA THR A 100 3.10 14.30 -4.62
C THR A 100 3.71 13.86 -5.95
N GLY A 101 4.25 14.82 -6.71
CA GLY A 101 5.11 14.54 -7.86
C GLY A 101 4.41 14.32 -9.21
N SER A 102 5.22 13.98 -10.23
CA SER A 102 4.79 13.89 -11.63
C SER A 102 3.80 12.76 -11.90
N PHE A 103 3.64 11.80 -10.98
CA PHE A 103 2.65 10.74 -11.10
C PHE A 103 1.22 11.28 -11.16
N TRP A 104 0.96 12.46 -10.59
CA TRP A 104 -0.35 13.14 -10.59
C TRP A 104 -0.40 14.36 -11.52
N LYS A 105 0.74 14.78 -12.09
CA LYS A 105 0.77 15.86 -13.08
C LYS A 105 0.33 15.32 -14.44
N THR A 106 -0.73 15.86 -15.01
CA THR A 106 -1.01 15.71 -16.45
C THR A 106 0.00 16.54 -17.24
N ASP A 107 0.36 16.11 -18.45
CA ASP A 107 1.16 16.92 -19.37
C ASP A 107 0.43 18.22 -19.77
N ASP A 108 -0.89 18.28 -19.54
CA ASP A 108 -1.72 19.46 -19.74
C ASP A 108 -1.70 20.40 -18.52
N GLU A 109 -1.25 21.63 -18.74
CA GLU A 109 -1.04 22.73 -17.76
C GLU A 109 -2.30 23.22 -17.02
N PHE A 110 -3.47 22.60 -17.22
CA PHE A 110 -4.68 22.98 -16.49
C PHE A 110 -4.70 22.30 -15.12
N GLN A 111 -4.11 22.99 -14.13
CA GLN A 111 -4.12 22.69 -12.70
C GLN A 111 -5.55 22.65 -12.11
N MET A 112 -6.29 21.60 -12.41
CA MET A 112 -7.53 21.23 -11.73
C MET A 112 -7.38 19.77 -11.31
N GLY A 113 -6.90 19.43 -10.11
CA GLY A 113 -6.48 20.20 -8.95
C GLY A 113 -6.43 19.15 -7.83
N THR A 114 -5.27 18.90 -7.23
CA THR A 114 -5.01 17.76 -6.34
C THR A 114 -6.04 17.56 -5.20
N ALA A 115 -6.81 18.59 -4.87
CA ALA A 115 -7.96 18.53 -3.96
C ALA A 115 -9.11 17.60 -4.42
N ASP A 116 -9.51 17.63 -5.68
CA ASP A 116 -10.62 16.79 -6.17
C ASP A 116 -10.17 15.32 -6.27
N GLU A 117 -8.90 15.09 -6.62
CA GLU A 117 -8.29 13.75 -6.65
C GLU A 117 -8.19 13.15 -5.23
N VAL A 118 -7.92 13.98 -4.21
CA VAL A 118 -7.96 13.57 -2.80
C VAL A 118 -9.38 13.13 -2.43
N ASP A 119 -10.39 13.93 -2.75
CA ASP A 119 -11.78 13.57 -2.46
C ASP A 119 -12.19 12.28 -3.19
N GLU A 120 -11.81 12.12 -4.46
CA GLU A 120 -12.05 10.90 -5.23
C GLU A 120 -11.37 9.68 -4.61
N ALA A 121 -10.09 9.78 -4.27
CA ALA A 121 -9.34 8.70 -3.64
C ALA A 121 -9.94 8.31 -2.28
N LEU A 122 -10.23 9.27 -1.41
CA LEU A 122 -10.82 9.00 -0.11
C LEU A 122 -12.19 8.31 -0.21
N ASN A 123 -13.06 8.82 -1.10
CA ASN A 123 -14.36 8.21 -1.34
C ASN A 123 -14.21 6.77 -1.87
N PHE A 124 -13.31 6.57 -2.84
CA PHE A 124 -13.01 5.25 -3.36
C PHE A 124 -12.58 4.27 -2.26
N ILE A 125 -11.67 4.68 -1.37
CA ILE A 125 -11.18 3.82 -0.29
C ILE A 125 -12.34 3.37 0.61
N VAL A 126 -13.21 4.31 0.99
CA VAL A 126 -14.36 4.02 1.87
C VAL A 126 -15.36 3.10 1.17
N GLU A 127 -15.67 3.35 -0.11
CA GLU A 127 -16.61 2.55 -0.90
C GLU A 127 -16.12 1.11 -1.10
N HIS A 128 -14.81 0.88 -1.18
CA HIS A 128 -14.22 -0.44 -1.44
C HIS A 128 -13.78 -1.16 -0.16
N GLY A 129 -14.43 -0.85 0.98
CA GLY A 129 -14.24 -1.58 2.24
C GLY A 129 -13.09 -1.07 3.10
N GLY A 130 -12.38 -0.02 2.68
CA GLY A 130 -11.40 0.71 3.49
C GLY A 130 -12.05 1.61 4.54
N SER A 131 -13.02 1.08 5.30
CA SER A 131 -13.70 1.82 6.36
C SER A 131 -12.72 2.47 7.33
N LEU A 132 -13.01 3.72 7.71
CA LEU A 132 -12.26 4.52 8.68
C LEU A 132 -12.02 3.80 10.01
N THR A 133 -12.93 2.91 10.41
CA THR A 133 -12.78 2.12 11.65
C THR A 133 -11.66 1.09 11.59
N ARG A 134 -11.15 0.79 10.40
CA ARG A 134 -10.06 -0.17 10.17
C ARG A 134 -8.70 0.51 10.08
N TRP A 135 -8.65 1.84 9.93
CA TRP A 135 -7.41 2.55 9.67
C TRP A 135 -6.53 2.54 10.92
N ARG A 136 -5.44 1.79 10.87
CA ARG A 136 -4.46 1.64 11.95
C ARG A 136 -3.34 2.65 11.85
N SER A 137 -2.80 2.85 10.65
CA SER A 137 -1.87 3.93 10.38
C SER A 137 -2.22 4.60 9.07
N VAL A 138 -2.00 5.91 9.01
CA VAL A 138 -2.29 6.72 7.83
C VAL A 138 -1.08 7.61 7.58
N HIS A 139 -0.54 7.53 6.37
CA HIS A 139 0.48 8.41 5.85
C HIS A 139 -0.05 9.06 4.58
N ILE A 140 -0.10 10.39 4.56
CA ILE A 140 -0.54 11.14 3.38
C ILE A 140 0.49 12.23 3.10
N GLU A 141 0.98 12.24 1.87
CA GLU A 141 1.89 13.26 1.36
C GLU A 141 1.15 14.03 0.25
N VAL A 142 1.01 15.35 0.39
CA VAL A 142 0.32 16.22 -0.59
C VAL A 142 1.16 17.44 -0.92
N ASP A 143 1.17 17.89 -2.19
CA ASP A 143 2.00 19.00 -2.63
C ASP A 143 1.28 20.36 -2.63
N THR A 144 -0.02 20.38 -2.29
CA THR A 144 -0.80 21.62 -2.19
C THR A 144 -1.49 21.77 -0.84
N PHE A 145 -1.52 23.01 -0.35
CA PHE A 145 -2.28 23.39 0.84
C PHE A 145 -3.78 23.11 0.67
N HIS A 146 -4.32 23.22 -0.55
CA HIS A 146 -5.73 22.92 -0.82
C HIS A 146 -6.07 21.44 -0.61
N ALA A 147 -5.22 20.53 -1.09
CA ALA A 147 -5.35 19.09 -0.82
C ALA A 147 -5.34 18.82 0.69
N PHE A 148 -4.45 19.46 1.45
CA PHE A 148 -4.41 19.35 2.90
C PHE A 148 -5.73 19.77 3.58
N TYR A 149 -6.34 20.89 3.16
CA TYR A 149 -7.63 21.32 3.73
C TYR A 149 -8.78 20.33 3.47
N ARG A 150 -8.74 19.59 2.36
CA ARG A 150 -9.74 18.55 2.05
C ARG A 150 -9.63 17.33 2.97
N LEU A 151 -8.43 17.03 3.45
CA LEU A 151 -8.21 15.93 4.40
C LEU A 151 -8.80 16.23 5.78
N CYS A 152 -8.84 17.50 6.21
CA CYS A 152 -9.23 17.86 7.57
C CYS A 152 -10.66 17.39 7.96
N PRO A 153 -11.71 17.65 7.16
CA PRO A 153 -13.05 17.13 7.47
C PRO A 153 -13.12 15.61 7.55
N PHE A 154 -12.33 14.91 6.72
CA PHE A 154 -12.32 13.46 6.66
C PHE A 154 -11.84 12.85 7.99
N PHE A 155 -10.80 13.45 8.59
CA PHE A 155 -10.24 13.04 9.88
C PHE A 155 -10.96 13.62 11.10
N GLY A 156 -11.96 14.49 10.92
CA GLY A 156 -12.84 14.93 12.00
C GLY A 156 -13.74 13.82 12.56
N ASN A 157 -13.82 12.68 11.85
CA ASN A 157 -14.56 11.49 12.27
C ASN A 157 -13.79 10.65 13.29
N VAL A 158 -14.50 9.78 14.02
CA VAL A 158 -13.87 8.86 14.99
C VAL A 158 -13.11 7.77 14.25
N LEU A 159 -11.81 7.67 14.50
CA LEU A 159 -10.90 6.66 13.95
C LEU A 159 -10.46 5.70 15.07
N PRO A 160 -11.32 4.76 15.49
CA PRO A 160 -11.11 3.98 16.71
C PRO A 160 -9.88 3.06 16.67
N ALA A 161 -9.45 2.66 15.47
CA ALA A 161 -8.28 1.79 15.30
C ALA A 161 -6.97 2.56 15.09
N LEU A 162 -7.03 3.89 14.93
CA LEU A 162 -5.89 4.70 14.53
C LEU A 162 -4.85 4.78 15.63
N LYS A 163 -3.62 4.42 15.28
CA LYS A 163 -2.45 4.47 16.16
C LYS A 163 -1.40 5.48 15.70
N SER A 164 -1.41 5.82 14.41
CA SER A 164 -0.44 6.74 13.81
C SER A 164 -1.09 7.50 12.67
N LEU A 165 -0.93 8.83 12.65
CA LEU A 165 -1.35 9.71 11.57
C LEU A 165 -0.19 10.64 11.24
N GLU A 166 0.21 10.64 9.97
CA GLU A 166 1.27 11.48 9.43
C GLU A 166 0.73 12.18 8.19
N LEU A 167 0.72 13.51 8.22
CA LEU A 167 0.30 14.38 7.12
C LEU A 167 1.51 15.24 6.77
N ALA A 168 2.03 15.08 5.55
CA ALA A 168 3.24 15.72 5.06
C ALA A 168 2.95 16.60 3.83
#